data_AF-A0AAW7TB80-F1
#
_entry.id   AF-A0AAW7TB80-F1
#
_cell.length_a   1.000
_cell.length_b   1.000
_cell.length_c   1.000
_cell.angle_alpha   90.00
_cell.angle_beta   90.00
_cell.angle_gamma   90.00
#
_symmetry.space_group_name_H-M   'P 1'
#
loop_
_entity.id
_entity.type
_entity.pdbx_description
1 polymer ?
#
loop_
_entity_poly.entity_id
_entity_poly.type
_entity_poly.pdbx_seq_one_letter_code
_entity_poly.pdbx_strand_id
1 'polypeptide(L)' 'MDIRSSALGDLKLRELYEAISNGVLQQGRVLMLDTPLGKNALVPLRARGSARIGRDYSYTIDVASTRDDTAL' A
#
# COMPACT_ATOMS: atom_id res chain seq x y z
N MET A 1 27.56 1.56 -7.80
CA MET A 1 26.19 1.33 -8.30
C MET A 1 25.33 2.39 -7.65
N ASP A 2 25.36 3.59 -8.23
CA ASP A 2 24.69 4.77 -7.69
C ASP A 2 23.19 4.68 -7.95
N ILE A 3 22.41 4.46 -6.89
CA ILE A 3 20.98 4.75 -6.91
C ILE A 3 20.89 6.27 -7.03
N ARG A 4 20.64 6.78 -8.24
CA ARG A 4 20.47 8.20 -8.52
C ARG A 4 19.40 8.78 -7.60
N SER A 5 19.83 9.44 -6.53
CA SER A 5 19.01 10.29 -5.65
C SER A 5 18.70 11.63 -6.33
N SER A 6 18.15 11.61 -7.55
CA SER A 6 17.68 12.82 -8.24
C SER A 6 16.24 12.73 -8.75
N ALA A 7 15.58 11.58 -8.60
CA ALA A 7 14.13 11.46 -8.90
C ALA A 7 13.24 11.84 -7.68
N LEU A 8 13.83 11.94 -6.48
CA LEU A 8 13.13 12.29 -5.24
C LEU A 8 13.20 13.78 -4.89
N GLY A 9 13.97 14.57 -5.64
CA GLY A 9 14.25 15.97 -5.34
C GLY A 9 13.22 16.99 -5.82
N ASP A 10 12.30 16.59 -6.71
CA ASP A 10 11.30 17.50 -7.29
C ASP A 10 9.92 16.86 -7.50
N LEU A 11 9.65 15.73 -6.83
CA LEU A 11 8.30 15.16 -6.80
C LEU A 11 7.41 16.10 -6.00
N LYS A 12 6.61 16.91 -6.69
CA LYS A 12 5.53 17.68 -6.04
C LYS A 12 4.71 16.71 -5.21
N LEU A 13 4.38 17.11 -3.98
CA LEU A 13 3.52 16.32 -3.08
C LEU A 13 2.23 15.84 -3.79
N ARG A 14 1.74 16.64 -4.74
CA ARG A 14 0.60 16.32 -5.62
C ARG A 14 0.86 15.18 -6.60
N GLU A 15 2.05 15.04 -7.15
CA GLU A 15 2.40 13.95 -8.07
C GLU A 15 2.61 12.65 -7.31
N LEU A 16 3.22 12.71 -6.13
CA LEU A 16 3.29 11.56 -5.22
C LEU A 16 1.90 11.16 -4.74
N TYR A 17 1.07 12.14 -4.39
CA TYR A 17 -0.34 11.94 -4.06
C TYR A 17 -1.09 11.31 -5.23
N GLU A 18 -0.99 11.83 -6.45
CA GLU A 18 -1.68 11.25 -7.61
C GLU A 18 -1.20 9.84 -7.96
N ALA A 19 0.10 9.55 -7.84
CA ALA A 19 0.64 8.21 -8.04
C ALA A 19 0.10 7.20 -7.01
N ILE A 20 -0.11 7.63 -5.76
CA ILE A 20 -0.67 6.81 -4.68
C ILE A 20 -2.21 6.73 -4.79
N SER A 21 -2.87 7.85 -5.10
CA SER A 21 -4.34 8.03 -5.07
C SER A 21 -5.03 7.47 -6.30
N ASN A 22 -4.41 7.58 -7.48
CA ASN A 22 -5.04 7.10 -8.71
C ASN A 22 -5.04 5.57 -8.81
N GLY A 23 -4.30 4.85 -7.97
CA GLY A 23 -4.37 3.38 -7.90
C GLY A 23 -4.13 2.67 -9.25
N VAL A 24 -3.50 3.35 -10.22
CA VAL A 24 -3.21 2.81 -11.56
C VAL A 24 -2.03 1.82 -11.52
N LEU A 25 -1.31 1.72 -10.40
CA LEU A 25 -0.25 0.71 -10.20
C LEU A 25 -0.41 -0.07 -8.89
N GLN A 26 -1.55 -0.72 -8.68
CA GLN A 26 -1.51 -2.03 -7.97
C GLN A 26 -0.95 -3.13 -8.88
N GLN A 27 -0.83 -2.90 -10.19
CA GLN A 27 -0.21 -3.86 -11.13
C GLN A 27 1.32 -3.86 -10.91
N GLY A 28 1.89 -5.03 -10.60
CA GLY A 28 3.33 -5.19 -10.36
C GLY A 28 3.80 -5.01 -8.92
N ARG A 29 2.89 -4.87 -7.94
CA ARG A 29 3.24 -4.82 -6.51
C ARG A 29 3.41 -6.21 -5.92
N VAL A 30 4.42 -6.37 -5.04
CA VAL A 30 4.66 -7.61 -4.28
C VAL A 30 3.58 -7.83 -3.20
N LEU A 31 3.02 -6.74 -2.66
CA LEU A 31 1.95 -6.77 -1.67
C LEU A 31 0.71 -6.08 -2.24
N MET A 32 -0.40 -6.82 -2.29
CA MET A 32 -1.73 -6.35 -2.66
C MET A 32 -2.72 -6.68 -1.54
N LEU A 33 -3.74 -5.86 -1.40
CA LEU A 33 -4.80 -6.05 -0.42
C LEU A 33 -6.14 -5.92 -1.14
N ASP A 34 -6.88 -7.03 -1.19
CA ASP A 34 -8.24 -7.08 -1.71
C ASP A 34 -9.21 -7.14 -0.53
N THR A 35 -10.18 -6.22 -0.48
CA THR A 35 -11.15 -6.14 0.62
C THR A 35 -12.54 -5.79 0.09
N PRO A 36 -13.60 -6.14 0.84
CA PRO A 36 -14.97 -5.74 0.50
C PRO A 36 -15.20 -4.21 0.42
N LEU A 37 -14.29 -3.38 0.93
CA LEU A 37 -14.36 -1.91 0.84
C LEU A 37 -14.16 -1.38 -0.59
N GLY A 38 -13.82 -2.28 -1.51
CA GLY A 38 -13.64 -1.99 -2.93
C GLY A 38 -12.17 -1.75 -3.29
N LYS A 39 -11.93 -1.72 -4.60
CA LYS A 39 -10.57 -1.56 -5.15
C LYS A 39 -9.96 -0.23 -4.73
N ASN A 40 -8.68 -0.25 -4.37
CA ASN A 40 -7.89 0.93 -3.98
C ASN A 40 -8.45 1.72 -2.77
N ALA A 41 -9.43 1.19 -2.04
CA ALA A 41 -9.95 1.80 -0.82
C ALA A 41 -8.88 1.82 0.29
N LEU A 42 -8.06 0.77 0.36
CA LEU A 42 -6.92 0.67 1.27
C LEU A 42 -5.67 0.36 0.46
N VAL A 43 -4.61 1.15 0.70
CA VAL A 43 -3.29 0.94 0.10
C VAL A 43 -2.40 0.26 1.15
N PRO A 44 -2.03 -1.01 0.99
CA PRO A 44 -1.19 -1.70 1.96
C PRO A 44 0.24 -1.14 1.92
N LEU A 45 0.80 -0.86 3.09
CA LEU A 45 2.17 -0.35 3.27
C LEU A 45 3.12 -1.47 3.69
N ARG A 46 2.70 -2.31 4.63
CA ARG A 46 3.44 -3.50 5.09
C ARG A 46 2.50 -4.57 5.61
N ALA A 47 2.96 -5.82 5.54
CA ALA A 47 2.32 -6.97 6.16
C ALA A 47 3.32 -7.66 7.08
N ARG A 48 2.89 -7.98 8.31
CA ARG A 48 3.65 -8.83 9.23
C ARG A 48 2.74 -9.95 9.68
N GLY A 49 3.21 -11.19 9.64
CA GLY A 49 2.42 -12.31 10.10
C GLY A 49 3.23 -13.42 10.71
N SER A 50 2.52 -14.26 11.46
CA SER A 50 3.02 -15.50 12.02
C SER A 50 2.10 -16.64 11.61
N ALA A 51 2.69 -17.73 11.14
CA ALA A 51 1.97 -18.94 10.77
C ALA A 51 2.79 -20.16 11.17
N ARG A 52 2.12 -21.19 11.68
CA ARG A 52 2.77 -22.46 12.04
C ARG A 52 1.87 -23.61 11.62
N ILE A 53 2.46 -24.65 11.03
CA ILE A 53 1.71 -25.83 10.56
C ILE A 53 0.92 -26.42 11.74
N GLY A 54 -0.36 -26.71 11.51
CA GLY A 54 -1.28 -27.27 12.51
C GLY A 54 -1.74 -26.28 13.59
N ARG A 55 -1.49 -24.98 13.43
CA ARG A 55 -1.92 -23.89 14.33
C ARG A 55 -2.49 -22.74 13.52
N ASP A 56 -3.07 -21.79 14.24
CA ASP A 56 -3.60 -20.57 13.63
C ASP A 56 -2.52 -19.71 13.01
N TYR A 57 -2.95 -18.86 12.08
CA TYR A 57 -2.14 -17.81 11.49
C TYR A 57 -2.72 -16.45 11.86
N SER A 58 -1.85 -15.45 11.95
CA SER A 58 -2.24 -14.07 12.20
C SER A 58 -1.40 -13.13 11.35
N TYR A 59 -2.03 -12.08 10.83
CA TYR A 59 -1.38 -11.02 10.08
C TYR A 59 -1.85 -9.66 10.59
N THR A 60 -0.92 -8.73 10.72
CA THR A 60 -1.17 -7.31 10.92
C THR A 60 -0.74 -6.58 9.66
N ILE A 61 -1.66 -5.81 9.08
CA ILE A 61 -1.44 -5.04 7.86
C ILE A 61 -1.56 -3.56 8.20
N ASP A 62 -0.50 -2.80 7.93
CA ASP A 62 -0.58 -1.34 7.98
C ASP A 62 -1.10 -0.85 6.63
N VAL A 63 -2.13 -0.01 6.66
CA VAL A 63 -2.80 0.51 5.47
C VAL A 63 -2.89 2.03 5.54
N ALA A 64 -2.89 2.67 4.37
CA ALA A 64 -3.27 4.06 4.22
C ALA A 64 -4.54 4.16 3.38
N SER A 65 -5.36 5.17 3.63
CA SER A 65 -6.50 5.53 2.80
C SER A 65 -6.41 7.00 2.42
N THR A 66 -6.78 7.30 1.18
CA THR A 66 -7.02 8.68 0.72
C THR A 66 -8.49 9.07 0.82
N ARG A 67 -9.36 8.12 1.22
CA ARG A 67 -10.77 8.37 1.50
C ARG A 67 -10.92 8.84 2.94
N ASP A 68 -11.69 9.89 3.11
CA ASP A 68 -12.07 10.50 4.38
C ASP A 68 -13.32 9.87 5.00
N ASP A 69 -14.05 9.04 4.25
CA ASP A 69 -15.26 8.32 4.69
C ASP A 69 -15.01 6.89 5.19
N THR A 70 -13.76 6.45 5.23
CA THR A 70 -13.41 5.07 5.60
C THR A 70 -13.37 4.93 7.12
N ALA A 71 -14.38 4.28 7.70
CA ALA A 71 -14.34 3.87 9.10
C ALA A 71 -13.40 2.67 9.28
N LEU A 72 -12.26 2.88 9.93
CA LEU A 72 -11.26 1.88 10.32
C LEU A 72 -11.41 1.52 11.80
#